data_AF-G4R611-F1
#
_entry.id   AF-G4R611-F1
#
_cell.length_a   1.000
_cell.length_b   1.000
_cell.length_c   1.000
_cell.angle_alpha   90.00
_cell.angle_beta   90.00
_cell.angle_gamma   90.00
#
_symmetry.space_group_name_H-M   'P 1'
#
loop_
_entity.id
_entity.type
_entity.pdbx_description
1 polymer ?
#
loop_
_entity_poly.entity_id
_entity_poly.type
_entity_poly.pdbx_seq_one_letter_code
_entity_poly.pdbx_strand_id
1 'polypeptide(L)'
;MNPTPHIIPSALLLLAAFFIGCLVGYLLKRVFGPKPAGAPQAPTAATPMTRDLGDPALGLLDAPTGGQPDDLKKIKGIGPKLESVLHDNGVYHFSQIAAWNAKSIAMMNARLSFKGRIEREKWVSQAKALVKANRA
;
A
#
# COMPACT_ATOMS: atom_id res chain seq x y z
N MET A 1 5.13 -53.07 36.62
CA MET A 1 4.32 -51.84 36.71
C MET A 1 4.29 -51.22 35.33
N ASN A 2 3.18 -51.33 34.59
CA ASN A 2 3.02 -50.68 33.29
C ASN A 2 1.99 -49.55 33.44
N PRO A 3 2.32 -48.29 33.10
CA PRO A 3 1.38 -47.19 33.20
C PRO A 3 0.26 -47.32 32.14
N THR A 4 -0.89 -46.80 32.53
CA THR A 4 -2.25 -46.96 32.00
C THR A 4 -2.45 -46.53 30.52
N PRO A 5 -3.36 -47.19 29.77
CA PRO A 5 -3.59 -47.01 28.32
C PRO A 5 -4.42 -45.75 27.93
N HIS A 6 -4.56 -44.75 28.81
CA HIS A 6 -5.46 -43.61 28.60
C HIS A 6 -4.78 -42.31 28.14
N ILE A 7 -3.45 -42.27 28.06
CA ILE A 7 -2.71 -41.05 27.67
C ILE A 7 -2.73 -40.81 26.14
N ILE A 8 -2.69 -41.88 25.33
CA ILE A 8 -2.69 -41.80 23.87
C ILE A 8 -4.00 -41.19 23.30
N PRO A 9 -5.22 -41.59 23.71
CA PRO A 9 -6.45 -40.99 23.19
C PRO A 9 -6.65 -39.53 23.63
N SER A 10 -6.19 -39.17 24.82
CA SER A 10 -6.29 -37.81 25.35
C SER A 10 -5.41 -36.83 24.57
N ALA A 11 -4.19 -37.23 24.22
CA ALA A 11 -3.28 -36.42 23.42
C ALA A 11 -3.78 -36.22 21.97
N LEU A 12 -4.37 -37.26 21.37
CA LEU A 12 -4.94 -37.19 20.01
C LEU A 12 -6.17 -36.27 19.95
N LEU A 13 -7.00 -36.26 21.00
CA LEU A 13 -8.15 -35.36 21.10
C LEU A 13 -7.75 -33.89 21.22
N LEU A 14 -6.68 -33.58 21.98
CA LEU A 14 -6.17 -32.22 22.09
C LEU A 14 -5.56 -31.72 20.77
N LEU A 15 -4.86 -32.59 20.05
CA LEU A 15 -4.25 -32.27 18.76
C LEU A 15 -5.32 -32.05 17.68
N ALA A 16 -6.37 -32.86 17.66
CA ALA A 16 -7.53 -32.66 16.79
C ALA A 16 -8.27 -31.34 17.11
N ALA A 17 -8.48 -31.02 18.39
CA ALA A 17 -9.09 -29.76 18.81
C ALA A 17 -8.23 -28.54 18.40
N PHE A 18 -6.90 -28.65 18.45
CA PHE A 18 -5.99 -27.59 18.01
C PHE A 18 -6.07 -27.34 16.50
N PHE A 19 -6.10 -28.40 15.67
CA PHE A 19 -6.24 -28.24 14.22
C PHE A 19 -7.61 -27.69 13.82
N ILE A 20 -8.68 -28.14 14.49
CA ILE A 20 -10.02 -27.59 14.30
C ILE A 20 -10.04 -26.11 14.70
N GLY A 21 -9.44 -25.75 15.85
CA GLY A 21 -9.32 -24.36 16.28
C GLY A 21 -8.50 -23.49 15.33
N CYS A 22 -7.37 -23.98 14.81
CA CYS A 22 -6.57 -23.29 13.81
C CYS A 22 -7.34 -23.12 12.49
N LEU A 23 -8.08 -24.12 12.04
CA LEU A 23 -8.85 -24.07 10.80
C LEU A 23 -10.04 -23.11 10.94
N VAL A 24 -10.77 -23.15 12.05
CA VAL A 24 -11.86 -22.22 12.37
C VAL A 24 -11.32 -20.80 12.52
N GLY A 25 -10.21 -20.60 13.22
CA GLY A 25 -9.54 -19.30 13.34
C GLY A 25 -9.05 -18.76 11.99
N TYR A 26 -8.52 -19.62 11.12
CA TYR A 26 -8.12 -19.26 9.76
C TYR A 26 -9.32 -18.89 8.88
N LEU A 27 -10.41 -19.65 8.98
CA LEU A 27 -11.66 -19.37 8.26
C LEU A 27 -12.33 -18.08 8.76
N LEU A 28 -12.36 -17.84 10.08
CA LEU A 28 -12.84 -16.59 10.67
C LEU A 28 -11.98 -15.40 10.22
N LYS A 29 -10.65 -15.52 10.23
CA LYS A 29 -9.76 -14.48 9.69
C LYS A 29 -9.93 -14.27 8.19
N ARG A 30 -10.41 -15.26 7.43
CA ARG A 30 -10.64 -15.12 5.98
C ARG A 30 -11.98 -14.45 5.66
N VAL A 31 -13.01 -14.68 6.49
CA VAL A 31 -14.35 -14.07 6.34
C VAL A 31 -14.39 -12.67 6.97
N PHE A 32 -13.73 -12.48 8.11
CA PHE A 32 -13.70 -11.24 8.89
C PHE A 32 -12.34 -10.52 8.86
N GLY A 33 -11.39 -11.01 8.06
CA GLY A 33 -10.14 -10.29 7.80
C GLY A 33 -10.44 -8.97 7.09
N PRO A 34 -9.64 -7.93 7.34
CA PRO A 34 -9.86 -6.63 6.72
C PRO A 34 -9.88 -6.81 5.20
N LYS A 35 -11.04 -6.53 4.59
CA LYS A 35 -11.16 -6.38 3.15
C LYS A 35 -10.08 -5.39 2.74
N PRO A 36 -9.12 -5.72 1.85
CA PRO A 36 -8.35 -4.68 1.22
C PRO A 36 -9.38 -3.85 0.46
N ALA A 37 -9.64 -2.66 0.98
CA ALA A 37 -10.54 -1.69 0.41
C ALA A 37 -9.91 -1.17 -0.89
N GLY A 38 -10.01 -1.99 -1.93
CA GLY A 38 -10.07 -1.51 -3.30
C GLY A 38 -11.47 -0.97 -3.54
N ALA A 39 -11.69 0.29 -3.15
CA ALA A 39 -12.71 1.24 -3.60
C ALA A 39 -12.64 2.48 -2.68
N PRO A 40 -12.86 3.69 -3.22
CA PRO A 40 -12.22 4.91 -2.78
C PRO A 40 -12.83 5.46 -1.48
N GLN A 41 -12.00 5.60 -0.45
CA GLN A 41 -12.31 6.52 0.63
C GLN A 41 -12.10 7.93 0.08
N ALA A 42 -13.21 8.62 -0.21
CA ALA A 42 -13.21 10.06 -0.32
C ALA A 42 -12.54 10.62 0.95
N PRO A 43 -11.46 11.43 0.84
CA PRO A 43 -10.83 11.97 2.02
C PRO A 43 -11.82 12.87 2.75
N THR A 44 -12.16 12.50 3.98
CA THR A 44 -12.60 13.47 4.99
C THR A 44 -11.63 14.64 4.93
N ALA A 45 -12.18 15.84 4.76
CA ALA A 45 -11.46 17.11 4.71
C ALA A 45 -10.32 17.14 5.74
N ALA A 46 -9.10 16.87 5.29
CA ALA A 46 -7.91 17.06 6.08
C ALA A 46 -7.60 18.56 6.03
N THR A 47 -7.55 19.16 7.20
CA THR A 47 -7.03 20.50 7.49
C THR A 47 -5.87 20.84 6.56
N PRO A 48 -5.81 22.04 5.95
CA PRO A 48 -4.72 22.42 5.07
C PRO A 48 -3.44 22.50 5.90
N MET A 49 -2.68 21.40 5.91
CA MET A 49 -1.28 21.48 6.26
C MET A 49 -0.65 22.23 5.10
N THR A 50 -0.30 23.49 5.33
CA THR A 50 0.55 24.28 4.46
C THR A 50 1.90 23.56 4.41
N ARG A 51 1.97 22.50 3.60
CA ARG A 51 3.22 21.84 3.24
C ARG A 51 4.01 22.95 2.58
N ASP A 52 5.21 23.20 3.06
CA ASP A 52 6.19 23.94 2.28
C ASP A 52 6.38 23.15 0.97
N LEU A 53 5.65 23.57 -0.07
CA LEU A 53 5.48 22.93 -1.38
C LEU A 53 6.74 23.13 -2.22
N GLY A 54 7.93 23.09 -1.60
CA GLY A 54 9.23 23.60 -2.07
C GLY A 54 9.75 23.13 -3.44
N ASP A 55 8.95 22.43 -4.23
CA ASP A 55 9.08 22.44 -5.68
C ASP A 55 7.70 22.32 -6.37
N PRO A 56 7.26 23.31 -7.18
CA PRO A 56 6.08 23.19 -8.04
C PRO A 56 6.13 21.95 -8.94
N ALA A 57 7.33 21.45 -9.28
CA ALA A 57 7.51 20.27 -10.12
C ALA A 57 7.12 18.95 -9.44
N LEU A 58 7.00 18.91 -8.11
CA LEU A 58 6.40 17.76 -7.42
C LEU A 58 4.88 17.69 -7.65
N GLY A 59 4.26 18.82 -7.97
CA GLY A 59 2.84 18.95 -8.24
C GLY A 59 1.97 18.45 -7.09
N LEU A 60 2.42 18.58 -5.84
CA LEU A 60 1.72 18.03 -4.67
C LEU A 60 0.35 18.69 -4.52
N LEU A 61 -0.68 17.88 -4.30
CA LEU A 61 -2.06 18.31 -4.12
C LEU A 61 -2.52 18.07 -2.68
N ASP A 62 -3.59 18.75 -2.27
CA ASP A 62 -4.29 18.48 -1.00
C ASP A 62 -5.34 17.36 -1.14
N ALA A 63 -5.80 17.13 -2.36
CA ALA A 63 -6.76 16.10 -2.71
C ALA A 63 -6.55 15.64 -4.17
N PRO A 64 -7.00 14.43 -4.53
CA PRO A 64 -6.95 13.98 -5.92
C PRO A 64 -7.83 14.85 -6.81
N THR A 65 -7.26 15.38 -7.89
CA THR A 65 -8.02 15.99 -8.99
C THR A 65 -9.10 15.03 -9.50
N GLY A 66 -10.36 15.48 -9.58
CA GLY A 66 -11.49 14.64 -10.00
C GLY A 66 -12.02 13.69 -8.92
N GLY A 67 -11.54 13.81 -7.67
CA GLY A 67 -12.03 13.03 -6.52
C GLY A 67 -11.58 11.57 -6.48
N GLN A 68 -10.80 11.11 -7.47
CA GLN A 68 -10.32 9.73 -7.55
C GLN A 68 -8.81 9.73 -7.80
N PRO A 69 -7.98 9.11 -6.93
CA PRO A 69 -6.56 8.93 -7.19
C PRO A 69 -6.33 7.81 -8.21
N ASP A 70 -5.21 7.87 -8.91
CA ASP A 70 -4.72 6.78 -9.75
C ASP A 70 -4.24 5.60 -8.89
N ASP A 71 -4.27 4.39 -9.46
CA ASP A 71 -3.73 3.18 -8.84
C ASP A 71 -2.19 3.14 -8.95
N LEU A 72 -1.49 3.88 -8.08
CA LEU A 72 -0.02 4.03 -8.14
C LEU A 72 0.72 2.69 -8.02
N LYS A 73 0.10 1.66 -7.45
CA LYS A 73 0.63 0.28 -7.41
C LYS A 73 0.88 -0.33 -8.80
N LYS A 74 0.33 0.25 -9.88
CA LYS A 74 0.66 -0.15 -11.25
C LYS A 74 2.12 0.14 -11.62
N ILE A 75 2.80 1.02 -10.88
CA ILE A 75 4.24 1.27 -11.04
C ILE A 75 5.01 0.24 -10.20
N LYS A 76 5.92 -0.48 -10.84
CA LYS A 76 6.77 -1.48 -10.17
C LYS A 76 7.54 -0.84 -9.01
N GLY A 77 7.49 -1.49 -7.85
CA GLY A 77 8.17 -1.04 -6.64
C GLY A 77 7.33 -0.15 -5.73
N ILE A 78 6.14 0.27 -6.16
CA ILE A 78 5.11 0.89 -5.32
C ILE A 78 4.17 -0.19 -4.79
N GLY A 79 4.25 -0.43 -3.47
CA GLY A 79 3.29 -1.30 -2.77
C GLY A 79 2.23 -0.48 -2.03
N PRO A 80 1.20 -1.13 -1.45
CA PRO A 80 0.09 -0.45 -0.78
C PRO A 80 0.51 0.55 0.30
N LYS A 81 1.56 0.21 1.07
CA LYS A 81 2.09 1.12 2.10
C LYS A 81 2.76 2.36 1.49
N LEU A 82 3.44 2.19 0.36
CA LEU A 82 4.17 3.28 -0.28
C LEU A 82 3.21 4.21 -1.04
N GLU A 83 2.17 3.64 -1.65
CA GLU A 83 1.05 4.39 -2.22
C GLU A 83 0.38 5.28 -1.17
N SER A 84 0.08 4.75 0.03
CA SER A 84 -0.46 5.55 1.13
C SER A 84 0.46 6.72 1.49
N VAL A 85 1.77 6.47 1.62
CA VAL A 85 2.73 7.55 1.93
C VAL A 85 2.79 8.60 0.81
N LEU A 86 2.71 8.18 -0.46
CA LEU A 86 2.67 9.10 -1.60
C LEU A 86 1.40 9.97 -1.56
N HIS A 87 0.25 9.37 -1.27
CA HIS A 87 -1.03 10.07 -1.10
C HIS A 87 -0.97 11.06 0.06
N ASP A 88 -0.38 10.68 1.20
CA ASP A 88 -0.17 11.56 2.36
C ASP A 88 0.75 12.75 2.02
N ASN A 89 1.67 12.55 1.08
CA ASN A 89 2.52 13.63 0.56
C ASN A 89 1.87 14.44 -0.56
N GLY A 90 0.65 14.10 -1.00
CA GLY A 90 -0.11 14.80 -2.03
C GLY A 90 0.13 14.31 -3.46
N VAL A 91 0.71 13.13 -3.63
CA VAL A 91 0.94 12.48 -4.92
C VAL A 91 -0.19 11.48 -5.14
N TYR A 92 -1.12 11.80 -6.02
CA TYR A 92 -2.32 10.98 -6.28
C TYR A 92 -2.37 10.43 -7.70
N HIS A 93 -1.65 11.05 -8.63
CA HIS A 93 -1.79 10.79 -10.07
C HIS A 93 -0.46 10.37 -10.72
N PHE A 94 -0.55 9.51 -11.74
CA PHE A 94 0.60 9.15 -12.57
C PHE A 94 1.22 10.37 -13.25
N SER A 95 0.42 11.38 -13.56
CA SER A 95 0.87 12.64 -14.18
C SER A 95 1.87 13.40 -13.31
N GLN A 96 1.69 13.40 -11.99
CA GLN A 96 2.60 14.04 -11.04
C GLN A 96 3.96 13.32 -11.06
N ILE A 97 3.96 11.99 -10.95
CA ILE A 97 5.18 11.18 -10.98
C ILE A 97 5.88 11.27 -12.34
N ALA A 98 5.12 11.34 -13.43
CA ALA A 98 5.65 11.49 -14.79
C ALA A 98 6.35 12.85 -15.01
N ALA A 99 5.99 13.88 -14.25
CA ALA A 99 6.58 15.21 -14.32
C ALA A 99 7.83 15.39 -13.45
N TRP A 100 8.17 14.41 -12.59
CA TRP A 100 9.32 14.53 -11.70
C TRP A 100 10.65 14.65 -12.46
N ASN A 101 11.42 15.66 -12.07
CA ASN A 101 12.81 15.86 -12.46
C ASN A 101 13.77 15.35 -11.36
N ALA A 102 15.09 15.39 -11.61
CA ALA A 102 16.09 14.90 -10.65
C ALA A 102 15.96 15.55 -9.26
N LYS A 103 15.62 16.84 -9.20
CA LYS A 103 15.39 17.56 -7.93
C LYS A 103 14.15 17.04 -7.19
N SER A 104 13.04 16.86 -7.90
CA SER A 104 11.79 16.29 -7.37
C SER A 104 12.03 14.88 -6.82
N ILE A 105 12.79 14.06 -7.57
CA ILE A 105 13.16 12.71 -7.15
C ILE A 105 14.00 12.76 -5.86
N ALA A 106 15.01 13.64 -5.78
CA ALA A 106 15.83 13.79 -4.58
C ALA A 106 15.01 14.22 -3.36
N MET A 107 14.08 15.17 -3.52
CA MET A 107 13.18 15.61 -2.46
C MET A 107 12.25 14.49 -2.00
N MET A 108 11.67 13.74 -2.93
CA MET A 108 10.80 12.61 -2.59
C MET A 108 11.61 11.47 -1.93
N ASN A 109 12.81 11.17 -2.42
CA ASN A 109 13.73 10.23 -1.79
C ASN A 109 14.12 10.66 -0.36
N ALA A 110 14.16 11.95 -0.04
CA ALA A 110 14.40 12.43 1.32
C ALA A 110 13.19 12.23 2.25
N ARG A 111 11.97 12.29 1.70
CA ARG A 111 10.71 12.08 2.43
C ARG A 111 10.37 10.60 2.63
N LEU A 112 10.83 9.74 1.72
CA LEU A 112 10.59 8.30 1.75
C LEU A 112 11.68 7.57 2.54
N SER A 113 11.29 6.55 3.30
CA SER A 113 12.23 5.69 4.03
C SER A 113 13.11 4.82 3.11
N PHE A 114 12.73 4.66 1.84
CA PHE A 114 13.38 3.76 0.88
C PHE A 114 14.08 4.54 -0.24
N LYS A 115 15.25 5.11 0.06
CA LYS A 115 16.02 5.95 -0.85
C LYS A 115 16.45 5.21 -2.12
N GLY A 116 16.45 5.91 -3.26
CA GLY A 116 16.95 5.43 -4.55
C GLY A 116 16.05 4.44 -5.28
N ARG A 117 14.87 4.13 -4.73
CA ARG A 117 13.91 3.21 -5.37
C ARG A 117 13.26 3.82 -6.61
N ILE A 118 13.02 5.14 -6.58
CA ILE A 118 12.38 5.88 -7.66
C ILE A 118 13.19 5.71 -8.96
N GLU A 119 14.51 5.82 -8.87
CA GLU A 119 15.43 5.68 -10.00
C GLU A 119 15.65 4.21 -10.38
N ARG A 120 15.95 3.33 -9.40
CA ARG A 120 16.24 1.91 -9.65
C ARG A 120 15.07 1.20 -10.34
N GLU A 121 13.86 1.49 -9.89
CA GLU A 121 12.64 0.92 -10.46
C GLU A 121 12.07 1.77 -11.60
N LYS A 122 12.73 2.88 -12.00
CA LYS A 122 12.34 3.72 -13.15
C LYS A 122 10.90 4.24 -13.07
N TRP A 123 10.45 4.70 -11.91
CA TRP A 123 9.06 5.12 -11.67
C TRP A 123 8.57 6.17 -12.68
N VAL A 124 9.38 7.20 -12.94
CA VAL A 124 9.03 8.29 -13.88
C VAL A 124 8.74 7.74 -15.28
N SER A 125 9.54 6.78 -15.76
CA SER A 125 9.34 6.19 -17.09
C SER A 125 8.06 5.35 -17.15
N GLN A 126 7.76 4.59 -16.10
CA GLN A 126 6.54 3.78 -16.03
C GLN A 126 5.29 4.67 -15.92
N ALA A 127 5.36 5.72 -15.10
CA ALA A 127 4.29 6.70 -14.95
C ALA A 127 3.96 7.37 -16.30
N LYS A 128 4.98 7.76 -17.09
CA LYS A 128 4.77 8.29 -18.45
C LYS A 128 4.05 7.30 -19.36
N ALA A 129 4.38 6.02 -19.30
CA ALA A 129 3.71 4.98 -20.06
C ALA A 129 2.23 4.81 -19.64
N LEU A 130 1.96 4.83 -18.34
CA LEU A 130 0.60 4.75 -17.78
C LEU A 130 -0.24 5.98 -18.15
N VAL A 131 0.33 7.19 -18.10
CA VAL A 131 -0.36 8.41 -18.56
C VAL A 131 -0.72 8.31 -20.04
N LYS A 132 0.16 7.79 -20.88
CA LYS A 132 -0.12 7.59 -22.30
C LYS A 132 -1.23 6.54 -22.50
N ALA A 133 -1.16 5.42 -21.77
CA ALA A 133 -2.14 4.34 -21.87
C ALA A 133 -3.54 4.75 -21.38
N ASN A 134 -3.63 5.63 -20.36
CA ASN A 134 -4.91 6.09 -19.80
C ASN A 134 -5.57 7.21 -20.63
N ARG A 135 -4.89 7.73 -21.66
CA ARG A 135 -5.40 8.76 -22.57
C ARG A 135 -5.78 8.21 -23.95
N ALA A 136 -5.52 6.93 -24.19
CA ALA A 136 -5.84 6.23 -25.42
C ALA A 136 -7.13 5.43 -25.23
#